data_AF-A0AAE6TR88-F1
#
_entry.id   AF-A0AAE6TR88-F1
#
_cell.length_a   1.000
_cell.length_b   1.000
_cell.length_c   1.000
_cell.angle_alpha   90.00
_cell.angle_beta   90.00
_cell.angle_gamma   90.00
#
_symmetry.space_group_name_H-M   'P 1'
#
loop_
_entity.id
_entity.type
_entity.pdbx_description
1 polymer ?
#
loop_
_entity_poly.entity_id
_entity_poly.type
_entity_poly.pdbx_seq_one_letter_code
_entity_poly.pdbx_strand_id
1 'polypeptide(L)'
;MCKPALYGIHDGTERDGIAYRAELTAFIDSPTCAPEPVLTSELELPETWWKSLHTDLETIAATPTERIAVRRQWIDRALPQHAGVPAPAEIDWATAHGDCHFANLTTSGPTLLDFEGFGLAPVGYDPALLYAYSLLAPHTAARIRTEFPILDSPAGHTALLVVAADLLQSASRGDHPELVGPLRALVAAISR
;
A
#
# COMPACT_ATOMS: atom_id res chain seq x y z
N MET A 1 2.67 -2.58 -16.34
CA MET A 1 2.65 -3.39 -15.11
C MET A 1 3.52 -4.62 -15.25
N CYS A 2 4.67 -4.62 -14.57
CA CYS A 2 5.49 -5.81 -14.35
C CYS A 2 4.97 -6.55 -13.12
N LYS A 3 4.39 -7.74 -13.31
CA LYS A 3 3.97 -8.65 -12.23
C LYS A 3 4.25 -10.10 -12.63
N PRO A 4 4.36 -11.04 -11.67
CA PRO A 4 4.51 -12.45 -11.98
C PRO A 4 3.39 -12.95 -12.89
N ALA A 5 3.76 -13.76 -13.89
CA ALA A 5 2.78 -14.45 -14.73
C ALA A 5 2.01 -15.46 -13.86
N LEU A 6 0.68 -15.49 -14.00
CA LEU A 6 -0.16 -16.46 -13.30
C LEU A 6 -0.30 -17.71 -14.17
N TYR A 7 0.18 -18.85 -13.67
CA TYR A 7 0.16 -20.13 -14.37
C TYR A 7 -1.08 -20.96 -14.04
N GLY A 8 -1.67 -20.78 -12.86
CA GLY A 8 -2.87 -21.52 -12.48
C GLY A 8 -3.55 -20.98 -11.23
N ILE A 9 -4.86 -21.21 -11.16
CA ILE A 9 -5.68 -20.97 -9.98
C ILE A 9 -6.37 -22.28 -9.63
N HIS A 10 -6.39 -22.62 -8.35
CA HIS A 10 -7.17 -23.74 -7.83
C HIS A 10 -8.03 -23.27 -6.67
N ASP A 11 -9.35 -23.41 -6.82
CA ASP A 11 -10.33 -23.15 -5.78
C ASP A 11 -10.75 -24.46 -5.13
N GLY A 12 -10.82 -24.48 -3.80
CA GLY A 12 -11.20 -25.65 -3.03
C GLY A 12 -11.99 -25.29 -1.77
N THR A 13 -12.52 -26.33 -1.14
CA THR A 13 -13.18 -26.21 0.16
C THR A 13 -12.76 -27.41 1.00
N GLU A 14 -12.24 -27.15 2.18
CA GLU A 14 -11.89 -28.18 3.16
C GLU A 14 -13.14 -28.81 3.76
N ARG A 15 -12.96 -29.96 4.42
CA ARG A 15 -14.06 -30.75 5.00
C ARG A 15 -14.84 -30.00 6.09
N ASP A 16 -14.23 -29.03 6.73
CA ASP A 16 -14.82 -28.18 7.76
C ASP A 16 -15.49 -26.92 7.18
N GLY A 17 -15.51 -26.76 5.86
CA GLY A 17 -16.17 -25.66 5.16
C GLY A 17 -15.28 -24.45 4.90
N ILE A 18 -13.98 -24.50 5.23
CA ILE A 18 -13.05 -23.43 4.88
C ILE A 18 -12.82 -23.43 3.37
N ALA A 19 -13.21 -22.35 2.70
CA ALA A 19 -12.92 -22.14 1.29
C ALA A 19 -11.50 -21.56 1.14
N TYR A 20 -10.75 -22.03 0.15
CA TYR A 20 -9.41 -21.55 -0.15
C TYR A 20 -9.20 -21.39 -1.66
N ARG A 21 -8.23 -20.52 -2.00
CA ARG A 21 -7.69 -20.35 -3.35
C ARG A 21 -6.17 -20.51 -3.29
N ALA A 22 -5.62 -21.30 -4.20
CA ALA A 22 -4.18 -21.40 -4.44
C ALA A 22 -3.87 -20.80 -5.82
N GLU A 23 -2.88 -19.90 -5.87
CA GLU A 23 -2.40 -19.27 -7.10
C GLU A 23 -0.94 -19.68 -7.35
N LEU A 24 -0.66 -20.23 -8.53
CA LEU A 24 0.69 -20.57 -8.97
C LEU A 24 1.20 -19.48 -9.90
N THR A 25 2.25 -18.77 -9.49
CA THR A 25 2.85 -17.67 -10.25
C THR A 25 4.28 -17.97 -10.70
N ALA A 26 4.78 -17.17 -11.64
CA ALA A 26 6.17 -17.21 -12.07
C ALA A 26 7.13 -16.94 -10.90
N PHE A 27 8.21 -17.72 -10.84
CA PHE A 27 9.31 -17.43 -9.93
C PHE A 27 10.05 -16.18 -10.39
N ILE A 28 10.27 -15.25 -9.46
CA ILE A 28 11.04 -14.02 -9.68
C ILE A 28 12.37 -14.17 -8.94
N ASP A 29 13.47 -14.13 -9.68
CA ASP A 29 14.83 -14.28 -9.15
C ASP A 29 15.48 -12.95 -8.73
N SER A 30 14.83 -11.83 -9.05
CA SER A 30 15.23 -10.49 -8.62
C SER A 30 14.92 -10.29 -7.14
N PRO A 31 15.87 -9.81 -6.32
CA PRO A 31 15.66 -9.61 -4.89
C PRO A 31 14.67 -8.47 -4.62
N THR A 32 14.00 -8.52 -3.47
CA THR A 32 13.15 -7.44 -2.98
C THR A 32 13.99 -6.25 -2.52
N CYS A 33 13.41 -5.04 -2.55
CA CYS A 33 14.09 -3.82 -2.12
C CYS A 33 14.33 -3.81 -0.60
N ALA A 34 13.48 -4.49 0.16
CA ALA A 34 13.63 -4.66 1.61
C ALA A 34 13.21 -6.08 2.03
N PRO A 35 13.74 -6.61 3.14
CA PRO A 35 13.30 -7.89 3.69
C PRO A 35 11.96 -7.80 4.43
N GLU A 36 11.57 -6.60 4.89
CA GLU A 36 10.39 -6.34 5.71
C GLU A 36 9.60 -5.14 5.16
N PRO A 37 8.29 -5.01 5.46
CA PRO A 37 7.48 -3.88 5.02
C PRO A 37 8.02 -2.52 5.50
N VAL A 38 8.37 -2.43 6.79
CA VAL A 38 8.87 -1.19 7.40
C VAL A 38 10.31 -0.95 6.97
N LEU A 39 10.52 0.14 6.24
CA LEU A 39 11.84 0.50 5.78
C LEU A 39 12.60 1.26 6.88
N THR A 40 13.64 0.63 7.41
CA THR A 40 14.49 1.17 8.50
C THR A 40 15.84 1.70 8.02
N SER A 41 16.14 1.58 6.73
CA SER A 41 17.38 2.03 6.10
C SER A 41 17.08 2.70 4.77
N GLU A 42 17.85 3.72 4.41
CA GLU A 42 17.65 4.45 3.16
C GLU A 42 17.89 3.57 1.93
N LEU A 43 17.09 3.79 0.88
CA LEU A 43 17.23 3.12 -0.41
C LEU A 43 17.66 4.11 -1.48
N GLU A 44 18.74 3.77 -2.18
CA GLU A 44 19.18 4.48 -3.37
C GLU A 44 18.76 3.69 -4.61
N LEU A 45 17.59 4.05 -5.17
CA LEU A 45 17.05 3.45 -6.38
C LEU A 45 17.17 4.43 -7.56
N PRO A 46 17.53 3.94 -8.77
CA PRO A 46 17.74 4.79 -9.92
C PRO A 46 16.42 5.42 -10.41
N GLU A 47 16.51 6.57 -11.07
CA GLU A 47 15.34 7.29 -11.63
C GLU A 47 14.49 6.40 -12.54
N THR A 48 15.11 5.50 -13.31
CA THR A 48 14.39 4.54 -14.17
C THR A 48 13.52 3.56 -13.39
N TRP A 49 13.92 3.20 -12.17
CA TRP A 49 13.13 2.34 -11.28
C TRP A 49 11.86 3.05 -10.83
N TRP A 50 11.99 4.31 -10.39
CA TRP A 50 10.85 5.13 -9.96
C TRP A 50 9.86 5.38 -11.10
N LYS A 51 10.35 5.70 -12.30
CA LYS A 51 9.51 5.85 -13.49
C LYS A 51 8.72 4.57 -13.81
N SER A 52 9.38 3.42 -13.70
CA SER A 52 8.72 2.12 -13.94
C SER A 52 7.63 1.85 -12.90
N LEU A 53 7.90 2.09 -11.61
CA LEU A 53 6.91 1.95 -10.55
C LEU A 53 5.70 2.87 -10.78
N HIS A 54 5.94 4.13 -11.16
CA HIS A 54 4.88 5.07 -11.47
C HIS A 54 3.96 4.55 -12.57
N THR A 55 4.53 4.15 -13.72
CA THR A 55 3.76 3.58 -14.84
C THR A 55 2.97 2.33 -14.43
N ASP A 56 3.54 1.49 -13.57
CA ASP A 56 2.88 0.28 -13.10
C ASP A 56 1.71 0.58 -12.15
N LEU A 57 1.88 1.51 -11.22
CA LEU A 57 0.79 1.95 -10.35
C LEU A 57 -0.31 2.71 -11.10
N GLU A 58 0.02 3.50 -12.13
CA GLU A 58 -0.98 4.10 -13.03
C GLU A 58 -1.78 3.03 -13.78
N THR A 59 -1.09 1.98 -14.25
CA THR A 59 -1.74 0.84 -14.91
C THR A 59 -2.71 0.14 -13.96
N ILE A 60 -2.30 -0.08 -12.70
CA ILE A 60 -3.15 -0.67 -11.66
C ILE A 60 -4.36 0.22 -11.41
N ALA A 61 -4.16 1.52 -11.17
CA ALA A 61 -5.23 2.47 -10.91
C ALA A 61 -6.28 2.53 -12.02
N ALA A 62 -5.87 2.36 -13.28
CA ALA A 62 -6.75 2.34 -14.44
C ALA A 62 -7.42 0.98 -14.69
N THR A 63 -7.04 -0.09 -13.97
CA THR A 63 -7.58 -1.44 -14.19
C THR A 63 -8.94 -1.59 -13.52
N PRO A 64 -10.04 -1.85 -14.25
CA PRO A 64 -11.35 -2.08 -13.64
C PRO A 64 -11.36 -3.36 -12.78
N THR A 65 -12.02 -3.31 -11.62
CA THR A 65 -12.19 -4.49 -10.77
C THR A 65 -13.45 -4.37 -9.90
N GLU A 66 -13.97 -5.52 -9.49
CA GLU A 66 -15.02 -5.63 -8.47
C GLU A 66 -14.45 -6.03 -7.10
N ARG A 67 -13.14 -6.37 -7.02
CA ARG A 67 -12.46 -6.64 -5.75
C ARG A 67 -12.40 -5.36 -4.93
N ILE A 68 -12.55 -5.48 -3.62
CA ILE A 68 -12.50 -4.35 -2.69
C ILE A 68 -11.32 -4.57 -1.74
N ALA A 69 -10.32 -3.72 -1.83
CA ALA A 69 -9.17 -3.72 -0.92
C ALA A 69 -9.57 -3.05 0.41
N VAL A 70 -10.11 -1.84 0.31
CA VAL A 70 -10.52 -1.05 1.48
C VAL A 70 -12.02 -0.80 1.43
N ARG A 71 -12.74 -1.13 2.51
CA ARG A 71 -14.20 -0.94 2.57
C ARG A 71 -14.54 0.41 3.19
N ARG A 72 -15.50 1.14 2.59
CA ARG A 72 -16.04 2.39 3.16
C ARG A 72 -16.46 2.24 4.62
N GLN A 73 -17.17 1.15 4.97
CA GLN A 73 -17.61 0.94 6.36
C GLN A 73 -16.44 0.75 7.33
N TRP A 74 -15.31 0.21 6.86
CA TRP A 74 -14.10 0.14 7.67
C TRP A 74 -13.51 1.54 7.87
N ILE A 75 -13.41 2.34 6.80
CA ILE A 75 -12.91 3.73 6.84
C ILE A 75 -13.71 4.58 7.84
N ASP A 76 -15.04 4.54 7.76
CA ASP A 76 -15.94 5.31 8.63
C ASP A 76 -15.74 5.02 10.13
N ARG A 77 -15.29 3.80 10.47
CA ARG A 77 -14.99 3.40 11.84
C ARG A 77 -13.52 3.66 12.21
N ALA A 78 -12.59 3.28 11.34
CA ALA A 78 -11.17 3.22 11.66
C ALA A 78 -10.53 4.61 11.77
N LEU A 79 -10.93 5.57 10.94
CA LEU A 79 -10.39 6.93 10.99
C LEU A 79 -10.67 7.61 12.35
N PRO A 80 -11.92 7.68 12.85
CA PRO A 80 -12.18 8.23 14.18
C PRO A 80 -11.48 7.45 15.30
N GLN A 81 -11.50 6.12 15.22
CA GLN A 81 -11.00 5.26 16.29
C GLN A 81 -9.48 5.27 16.40
N HIS A 82 -8.78 5.16 15.28
CA HIS A 82 -7.34 4.94 15.25
C HIS A 82 -6.57 6.20 14.90
N ALA A 83 -7.03 7.01 13.94
CA ALA A 83 -6.38 8.27 13.58
C ALA A 83 -6.89 9.49 14.39
N GLY A 84 -8.08 9.40 15.00
CA GLY A 84 -8.65 10.50 15.79
C GLY A 84 -9.26 11.61 14.94
N VAL A 85 -9.58 11.32 13.68
CA VAL A 85 -10.11 12.28 12.69
C VAL A 85 -11.40 11.75 12.08
N PRO A 86 -12.36 12.60 11.69
CA PRO A 86 -13.57 12.13 11.04
C PRO A 86 -13.24 11.51 9.67
N ALA A 87 -14.03 10.52 9.27
CA ALA A 87 -13.97 10.04 7.89
C ALA A 87 -14.48 11.13 6.93
N PRO A 88 -13.81 11.34 5.79
CA PRO A 88 -14.28 12.29 4.80
C PRO A 88 -15.64 11.88 4.21
N ALA A 89 -16.46 12.89 3.89
CA ALA A 89 -17.80 12.64 3.36
C ALA A 89 -17.73 11.91 2.01
N GLU A 90 -16.87 12.40 1.11
CA GLU A 90 -16.63 11.87 -0.21
C GLU A 90 -15.23 11.27 -0.29
N ILE A 91 -15.11 10.16 -1.03
CA ILE A 91 -13.84 9.45 -1.26
C ILE A 91 -13.80 9.08 -2.73
N ASP A 92 -12.76 9.52 -3.40
CA ASP A 92 -12.44 9.07 -4.76
C ASP A 92 -11.80 7.69 -4.68
N TRP A 93 -12.25 6.77 -5.53
CA TRP A 93 -11.80 5.38 -5.54
C TRP A 93 -11.02 5.07 -6.82
N ALA A 94 -9.95 4.31 -6.67
CA ALA A 94 -9.22 3.68 -7.77
C ALA A 94 -8.84 2.26 -7.38
N THR A 95 -8.47 1.46 -8.37
CA THR A 95 -7.89 0.14 -8.10
C THR A 95 -6.49 0.32 -7.52
N ALA A 96 -6.15 -0.47 -6.52
CA ALA A 96 -4.87 -0.47 -5.85
C ALA A 96 -4.30 -1.89 -5.81
N HIS A 97 -2.98 -1.98 -5.73
CA HIS A 97 -2.25 -3.17 -5.33
C HIS A 97 -2.69 -3.62 -3.93
N GLY A 98 -2.90 -2.67 -3.03
CA GLY A 98 -3.47 -2.89 -1.71
C GLY A 98 -2.44 -3.26 -0.63
N ASP A 99 -1.23 -3.67 -1.04
CA ASP A 99 -0.12 -3.95 -0.15
C ASP A 99 1.24 -3.48 -0.72
N CYS A 100 1.31 -2.20 -1.11
CA CYS A 100 2.48 -1.63 -1.78
C CYS A 100 3.55 -1.16 -0.77
N HIS A 101 4.59 -1.96 -0.55
CA HIS A 101 5.76 -1.62 0.26
C HIS A 101 7.04 -2.23 -0.32
N PHE A 102 8.22 -1.82 0.16
CA PHE A 102 9.50 -2.23 -0.44
C PHE A 102 9.81 -3.74 -0.35
N ALA A 103 9.21 -4.49 0.57
CA ALA A 103 9.30 -5.95 0.56
C ALA A 103 8.49 -6.63 -0.57
N ASN A 104 7.53 -5.93 -1.18
CA ASN A 104 6.73 -6.43 -2.31
C ASN A 104 7.20 -5.85 -3.66
N LEU A 105 8.36 -5.18 -3.68
CA LEU A 105 8.93 -4.57 -4.87
C LEU A 105 10.35 -5.09 -5.09
N THR A 106 10.68 -5.50 -6.31
CA THR A 106 12.03 -5.96 -6.63
C THR A 106 12.98 -4.81 -7.03
N THR A 107 14.28 -5.00 -6.83
CA THR A 107 15.29 -3.96 -7.06
C THR A 107 15.50 -3.62 -8.53
N SER A 108 15.18 -4.53 -9.45
CA SER A 108 15.41 -4.37 -10.89
C SER A 108 14.12 -4.39 -11.67
N GLY A 109 13.74 -3.23 -12.24
CA GLY A 109 12.52 -3.04 -13.03
C GLY A 109 11.29 -3.55 -12.27
N PRO A 110 10.85 -2.81 -11.21
CA PRO A 110 10.21 -3.42 -10.06
C PRO A 110 9.06 -4.29 -10.51
N THR A 111 9.21 -5.57 -10.25
CA THR A 111 8.11 -6.51 -10.33
C THR A 111 7.32 -6.32 -9.05
N LEU A 112 6.04 -5.99 -9.17
CA LEU A 112 5.13 -5.95 -8.04
C LEU A 112 4.81 -7.40 -7.65
N LEU A 113 5.06 -7.74 -6.39
CA LEU A 113 4.78 -9.05 -5.80
C LEU A 113 3.55 -8.94 -4.92
N ASP A 114 2.92 -10.09 -4.66
CA ASP A 114 1.82 -10.23 -3.71
C ASP A 114 0.56 -9.38 -3.97
N PHE A 115 -0.32 -9.88 -4.84
CA PHE A 115 -1.57 -9.22 -5.23
C PHE A 115 -2.78 -9.65 -4.36
N GLU A 116 -2.57 -10.18 -3.16
CA GLU A 116 -3.68 -10.56 -2.28
C GLU A 116 -4.55 -9.37 -1.88
N GLY A 117 -3.92 -8.21 -1.65
CA GLY A 117 -4.57 -6.94 -1.31
C GLY A 117 -5.30 -6.26 -2.46
N PHE A 118 -5.18 -6.77 -3.70
CA PHE A 118 -5.64 -6.06 -4.90
C PHE A 118 -7.15 -5.77 -4.88
N GLY A 119 -7.53 -4.53 -5.17
CA GLY A 119 -8.93 -4.11 -5.25
C GLY A 119 -9.13 -2.60 -5.14
N LEU A 120 -10.39 -2.17 -5.06
CA LEU A 120 -10.76 -0.76 -4.89
C LEU A 120 -10.30 -0.22 -3.54
N ALA A 121 -9.62 0.92 -3.57
CA ALA A 121 -9.14 1.70 -2.43
C ALA A 121 -9.21 3.21 -2.75
N PRO A 122 -9.00 4.10 -1.77
CA PRO A 122 -8.90 5.54 -2.04
C PRO A 122 -7.83 5.87 -3.08
N VAL A 123 -8.07 6.86 -3.93
CA VAL A 123 -7.07 7.34 -4.89
C VAL A 123 -5.77 7.72 -4.17
N GLY A 124 -4.64 7.17 -4.64
CA GLY A 124 -3.33 7.38 -4.02
C GLY A 124 -2.98 6.40 -2.89
N TYR A 125 -3.78 5.33 -2.69
CA TYR A 125 -3.56 4.34 -1.63
C TYR A 125 -2.18 3.67 -1.68
N ASP A 126 -1.75 3.16 -2.84
CA ASP A 126 -0.46 2.48 -2.94
C ASP A 126 0.74 3.40 -2.67
N PRO A 127 0.83 4.62 -3.25
CA PRO A 127 1.84 5.59 -2.84
C PRO A 127 1.79 5.96 -1.36
N ALA A 128 0.59 6.01 -0.76
CA ALA A 128 0.42 6.33 0.66
C ALA A 128 0.94 5.20 1.56
N LEU A 129 0.68 3.93 1.22
CA LEU A 129 1.27 2.76 1.89
C LEU A 129 2.80 2.79 1.80
N LEU A 130 3.32 2.94 0.58
CA LEU A 130 4.76 2.99 0.34
C LEU A 130 5.43 4.10 1.16
N TYR A 131 4.81 5.29 1.20
CA TYR A 131 5.28 6.41 2.01
C TYR A 131 5.23 6.12 3.51
N ALA A 132 4.10 5.60 4.01
CA ALA A 132 3.89 5.38 5.44
C ALA A 132 4.85 4.32 6.02
N TYR A 133 5.08 3.23 5.29
CA TYR A 133 6.08 2.22 5.64
C TYR A 133 7.52 2.73 5.56
N SER A 134 7.75 3.86 4.88
CA SER A 134 9.08 4.47 4.71
C SER A 134 9.39 5.58 5.70
N LEU A 135 8.51 5.87 6.66
CA LEU A 135 8.66 7.03 7.56
C LEU A 135 9.92 6.98 8.45
N LEU A 136 10.56 5.82 8.62
CA LEU A 136 11.83 5.68 9.35
C LEU A 136 13.09 5.83 8.46
N ALA A 137 12.89 5.99 7.15
CA ALA A 137 13.92 6.27 6.15
C ALA A 137 13.62 7.63 5.47
N PRO A 138 13.91 8.76 6.16
CA PRO A 138 13.41 10.08 5.78
C PRO A 138 13.82 10.55 4.38
N HIS A 139 15.01 10.20 3.87
CA HIS A 139 15.39 10.58 2.51
C HIS A 139 14.57 9.81 1.47
N THR A 140 14.34 8.52 1.71
CA THR A 140 13.49 7.68 0.87
C THR A 140 12.04 8.15 0.92
N ALA A 141 11.50 8.47 2.11
CA ALA A 141 10.16 9.03 2.26
C ALA A 141 10.00 10.36 1.52
N ALA A 142 10.98 11.27 1.61
CA ALA A 142 10.98 12.53 0.86
C ALA A 142 11.02 12.30 -0.66
N ARG A 143 11.79 11.29 -1.11
CA ARG A 143 11.81 10.87 -2.51
C ARG A 143 10.46 10.36 -2.96
N ILE A 144 9.77 9.53 -2.17
CA ILE A 144 8.42 9.03 -2.48
C ILE A 144 7.44 10.20 -2.67
N ARG A 145 7.44 11.21 -1.78
CA ARG A 145 6.58 12.39 -1.98
C ARG A 145 6.91 13.16 -3.27
N THR A 146 8.18 13.23 -3.64
CA THR A 146 8.62 13.88 -4.89
C THR A 146 8.14 13.12 -6.12
N GLU A 147 8.22 11.78 -6.10
CA GLU A 147 7.82 10.91 -7.21
C GLU A 147 6.29 10.76 -7.32
N PHE A 148 5.56 10.92 -6.22
CA PHE A 148 4.10 10.75 -6.16
C PHE A 148 3.41 12.03 -5.66
N PRO A 149 3.31 13.08 -6.50
CA PRO A 149 2.68 14.35 -6.13
C PRO A 149 1.19 14.22 -5.78
N ILE A 150 0.55 13.08 -6.11
CA ILE A 150 -0.81 12.76 -5.65
C ILE A 150 -0.92 12.84 -4.11
N LEU A 151 0.16 12.56 -3.37
CA LEU A 151 0.21 12.61 -1.91
C LEU A 151 0.06 14.02 -1.33
N ASP A 152 0.19 15.07 -2.13
CA ASP A 152 -0.06 16.46 -1.76
C ASP A 152 -1.48 16.95 -2.14
N SER A 153 -2.28 16.08 -2.78
CA SER A 153 -3.66 16.41 -3.18
C SER A 153 -4.67 16.05 -2.07
N PRO A 154 -5.91 16.58 -2.10
CA PRO A 154 -6.98 16.17 -1.18
C PRO A 154 -7.27 14.66 -1.19
N ALA A 155 -7.24 14.03 -2.37
CA ALA A 155 -7.42 12.59 -2.50
C ALA A 155 -6.27 11.81 -1.85
N GLY A 156 -5.02 12.22 -2.10
CA GLY A 156 -3.84 11.60 -1.48
C GLY A 156 -3.78 11.81 0.03
N HIS A 157 -4.20 12.98 0.55
CA HIS A 157 -4.38 13.19 1.98
C HIS A 157 -5.40 12.22 2.58
N THR A 158 -6.51 11.96 1.88
CA THR A 158 -7.47 10.93 2.30
C THR A 158 -6.83 9.55 2.36
N ALA A 159 -6.07 9.16 1.32
CA ALA A 159 -5.34 7.90 1.31
C ALA A 159 -4.31 7.79 2.45
N LEU A 160 -3.54 8.85 2.71
CA LEU A 160 -2.57 8.90 3.81
C LEU A 160 -3.24 8.74 5.19
N LEU A 161 -4.39 9.38 5.41
CA LEU A 161 -5.14 9.22 6.66
C LEU A 161 -5.68 7.80 6.83
N VAL A 162 -6.19 7.20 5.74
CA VAL A 162 -6.70 5.83 5.71
C VAL A 162 -5.58 4.84 6.03
N VAL A 163 -4.43 4.96 5.35
CA VAL A 163 -3.24 4.13 5.59
C VAL A 163 -2.71 4.33 7.00
N ALA A 164 -2.63 5.57 7.50
CA ALA A 164 -2.20 5.83 8.86
C ALA A 164 -3.13 5.19 9.88
N ALA A 165 -4.45 5.23 9.66
CA ALA A 165 -5.40 4.54 10.53
C ALA A 165 -5.22 3.02 10.51
N ASP A 166 -4.96 2.44 9.33
CA ASP A 166 -4.70 1.00 9.18
C ASP A 166 -3.45 0.55 9.94
N LEU A 167 -2.33 1.23 9.71
CA LEU A 167 -1.07 0.91 10.39
C LEU A 167 -1.13 1.19 11.89
N LEU A 168 -1.85 2.24 12.33
CA LEU A 168 -2.10 2.47 13.77
C LEU A 168 -3.00 1.40 14.38
N GLN A 169 -3.96 0.86 13.63
CA GLN A 169 -4.78 -0.28 14.06
C GLN A 169 -3.92 -1.54 14.20
N SER A 170 -3.06 -1.85 13.23
CA SER A 170 -2.13 -2.98 13.29
C SER A 170 -1.11 -2.83 14.44
N ALA A 171 -0.57 -1.63 14.65
CA ALA A 171 0.29 -1.34 15.80
C ALA A 171 -0.40 -1.49 17.16
N SER A 172 -1.71 -1.24 17.24
CA SER A 172 -2.47 -1.52 18.48
C SER A 172 -2.54 -3.01 18.84
N ARG A 173 -2.23 -3.90 17.88
CA ARG A 173 -2.15 -5.36 18.03
C ARG A 173 -0.71 -5.88 18.13
N GLY A 174 0.29 -5.00 18.01
CA GLY A 174 1.71 -5.34 18.16
C GLY A 174 2.53 -5.23 16.87
N ASP A 175 1.93 -4.95 15.72
CA ASP A 175 2.64 -4.88 14.44
C ASP A 175 3.27 -3.51 14.20
N HIS A 176 4.57 -3.46 13.94
CA HIS A 176 5.30 -2.23 13.60
C HIS A 176 5.13 -1.07 14.61
N PRO A 177 5.27 -1.30 15.94
CA PRO A 177 5.08 -0.27 16.96
C PRO A 177 5.97 0.96 16.78
N GLU A 178 7.12 0.81 16.12
CA GLU A 178 8.06 1.87 15.75
C GLU A 178 7.44 2.95 14.84
N LEU A 179 6.39 2.62 14.07
CA LEU A 179 5.71 3.58 13.20
C LEU A 179 4.70 4.48 13.92
N VAL A 180 4.29 4.14 15.16
CA VAL A 180 3.21 4.88 15.86
C VAL A 180 3.51 6.37 15.97
N GLY A 181 4.73 6.74 16.40
CA GLY A 181 5.13 8.15 16.52
C GLY A 181 5.07 8.91 15.19
N PRO A 182 5.78 8.45 14.14
CA PRO A 182 5.73 9.04 12.82
C PRO A 182 4.33 9.13 12.21
N LEU A 183 3.49 8.09 12.35
CA LEU A 183 2.12 8.08 11.82
C LEU A 183 1.22 9.12 12.52
N ARG A 184 1.36 9.27 13.84
CA ARG A 184 0.63 10.32 14.59
C ARG A 184 1.05 11.72 14.15
N ALA A 185 2.35 11.92 13.89
CA ALA A 185 2.86 13.18 13.37
C ALA A 185 2.33 13.47 11.96
N LEU A 186 2.25 12.45 11.10
CA LEU A 186 1.66 12.54 9.77
C LEU A 186 0.18 12.96 9.82
N VAL A 187 -0.63 12.28 10.64
CA VAL A 187 -2.05 12.62 10.82
C VAL A 187 -2.20 14.07 11.27
N ALA A 188 -1.43 14.49 12.29
CA ALA A 188 -1.48 15.87 12.78
C ALA A 188 -1.02 16.90 11.73
N ALA A 189 -0.15 16.53 10.79
CA ALA A 189 0.27 17.42 9.72
C ALA A 189 -0.81 17.61 8.64
N ILE A 190 -1.56 16.56 8.32
CA ILE A 190 -2.61 16.56 7.29
C ILE A 190 -3.90 17.20 7.80
N SER A 191 -4.23 17.00 9.07
CA SER A 191 -5.50 17.49 9.67
C SER A 191 -5.45 18.92 10.21
N ARG A 192 -4.42 19.68 9.86
CA ARG A 192 -4.25 21.10 10.23
C ARG A 192 -4.90 22.05 9.25
#